data_AF-A0A9D7AT94-F1
#
_entry.id   AF-A0A9D7AT94-F1
#
_cell.length_a   1.000
_cell.length_b   1.000
_cell.length_c   1.000
_cell.angle_alpha   90.00
_cell.angle_beta   90.00
_cell.angle_gamma   90.00
#
_symmetry.space_group_name_H-M   'P 1'
#
loop_
_entity.id
_entity.type
_entity.pdbx_description
1 polymer ?
#
loop_
_entity_poly.entity_id
_entity_poly.type
_entity_poly.pdbx_seq_one_letter_code
_entity_poly.pdbx_strand_id
1 'polypeptide(L)' 'MPLRHTCKEVAALLIAREDRALPLSQRLGMRLHLAMCAGCTGFEQQILTMHNVMKQWRNYEASDEPASGKP' A
#
# COMPACT_ATOMS: atom_id res chain seq x y z
N MET A 1 4.57 25.39 3.68
CA MET A 1 5.58 24.32 3.82
C MET A 1 5.33 23.29 2.72
N PRO A 2 6.32 22.98 1.87
CA PRO A 2 6.11 22.78 0.43
C PRO A 2 5.70 21.36 0.02
N LEU A 3 4.90 20.65 0.83
CA LEU A 3 4.28 19.37 0.49
C LEU A 3 2.93 19.31 1.22
N ARG A 4 1.81 19.62 0.54
CA ARG A 4 0.45 19.75 1.12
C ARG A 4 -0.16 18.45 1.67
N HIS A 5 0.64 17.39 1.83
CA HIS A 5 0.22 16.14 2.46
C HIS A 5 1.08 15.90 3.71
N THR A 6 0.41 15.77 4.83
CA THR A 6 0.99 15.33 6.09
C THR A 6 1.39 13.85 6.00
N CYS A 7 2.29 13.38 6.86
CA CYS A 7 2.66 11.96 6.93
C CYS A 7 1.42 11.06 7.08
N LYS A 8 0.39 11.54 7.80
CA LYS A 8 -0.89 10.86 7.98
C LYS A 8 -1.68 10.73 6.67
N GLU A 9 -1.75 11.79 5.87
CA GLU A 9 -2.40 11.73 4.55
C GLU A 9 -1.65 10.81 3.60
N VAL A 10 -0.32 10.85 3.61
CA VAL A 10 0.53 9.95 2.81
C VAL A 10 0.27 8.49 3.19
N ALA A 11 0.23 8.18 4.49
CA ALA A 11 -0.13 6.86 4.98
C ALA A 11 -1.54 6.42 4.56
N ALA A 12 -2.53 7.32 4.64
CA ALA A 12 -3.90 7.04 4.20
C ALA A 12 -3.98 6.80 2.68
N LEU A 13 -3.25 7.58 1.88
CA LEU A 13 -3.14 7.38 0.42
C LEU A 13 -2.43 6.06 0.09
N LEU A 14 -1.42 5.70 0.86
CA LEU A 14 -0.67 4.45 0.75
C LEU A 14 -1.57 3.21 0.95
N ILE A 15 -2.42 3.24 1.98
CA ILE A 15 -3.39 2.16 2.23
C ILE A 15 -4.47 2.17 1.14
N ALA A 16 -4.99 3.37 0.82
CA ALA A 16 -6.02 3.52 -0.19
C ALA A 16 -5.55 3.09 -1.58
N ARG A 17 -4.25 3.17 -1.91
CA ARG A 17 -3.72 2.73 -3.22
C ARG A 17 -3.82 1.23 -3.43
N GLU A 18 -3.83 0.46 -2.34
CA GLU A 18 -3.98 -0.99 -2.47
C GLU A 18 -5.45 -1.35 -2.63
N ASP A 19 -6.32 -0.71 -1.86
CA ASP A 19 -7.76 -0.98 -1.92
C ASP A 19 -8.39 -0.48 -3.24
N ARG A 20 -7.95 0.69 -3.73
CA ARG A 20 -8.54 1.36 -4.89
C ARG A 20 -7.53 2.09 -5.77
N ALA A 21 -7.88 2.25 -7.06
CA ALA A 21 -7.09 3.03 -8.01
C ALA A 21 -7.07 4.52 -7.61
N LEU A 22 -5.93 5.00 -7.11
CA LEU A 22 -5.73 6.42 -6.79
C LEU A 22 -5.55 7.27 -8.05
N PRO A 23 -6.09 8.51 -8.07
CA PRO A 23 -5.83 9.46 -9.15
C PRO A 23 -4.34 9.82 -9.22
N LEU A 24 -3.82 9.97 -10.46
CA LEU A 24 -2.39 10.17 -10.73
C LEU A 24 -1.80 11.39 -10.00
N SER A 25 -2.58 12.44 -9.79
CA SER A 25 -2.17 13.65 -9.06
C SER A 25 -1.80 13.37 -7.60
N GLN A 26 -2.63 12.57 -6.90
CA GLN A 26 -2.36 12.20 -5.50
C GLN A 26 -1.17 11.24 -5.40
N ARG A 27 -1.03 10.33 -6.37
CA ARG A 27 0.12 9.42 -6.45
C ARG A 27 1.44 10.18 -6.59
N LEU A 28 1.46 11.25 -7.39
CA LEU A 28 2.65 12.06 -7.61
C LEU A 28 3.02 12.86 -6.34
N GLY A 29 2.05 13.50 -5.69
CA GLY A 29 2.27 14.24 -4.44
C GLY A 29 2.76 13.34 -3.30
N MET A 30 2.20 12.14 -3.18
CA MET A 30 2.64 11.14 -2.21
C MET A 30 4.10 10.70 -2.44
N ARG A 31 4.49 10.39 -3.69
CA ARG A 31 5.86 9.99 -4.03
C ARG A 31 6.88 11.09 -3.74
N LEU A 32 6.51 12.35 -3.99
CA LEU A 32 7.34 13.51 -3.69
C LEU A 32 7.58 13.64 -2.18
N HIS A 33 6.56 13.40 -1.36
CA HIS A 33 6.69 13.38 0.10
C HIS A 33 7.54 12.20 0.60
N LEU A 34 7.33 11.00 0.05
CA LEU A 34 8.15 9.82 0.34
C LEU A 34 9.63 10.09 0.05
N ALA A 35 9.96 10.70 -1.09
CA ALA A 35 11.35 11.01 -1.44
C ALA A 35 12.02 11.99 -0.46
N MET A 36 11.25 12.81 0.27
CA MET A 36 11.76 13.82 1.21
C MET A 36 11.66 13.39 2.68
N CYS A 37 10.82 12.40 3.02
CA CYS A 37 10.56 11.98 4.40
C CYS A 37 10.93 10.51 4.64
N ALA A 38 12.02 10.28 5.36
CA ALA A 38 12.50 8.94 5.72
C ALA A 38 11.51 8.14 6.61
N GLY A 39 10.68 8.82 7.41
CA GLY A 39 9.66 8.15 8.21
C GLY A 39 8.57 7.52 7.33
N CYS A 40 8.14 8.24 6.29
CA CYS A 40 7.13 7.74 5.37
C CYS A 40 7.67 6.62 4.47
N THR A 41 8.94 6.64 4.08
CA THR A 41 9.53 5.53 3.30
C THR A 41 9.62 4.24 4.11
N GLY A 42 9.95 4.33 5.40
CA GLY A 42 9.90 3.17 6.30
C GLY A 42 8.50 2.55 6.38
N PHE A 43 7.48 3.40 6.54
CA PHE A 43 6.08 2.96 6.58
C PHE A 43 5.63 2.31 5.26
N GLU A 44 6.02 2.86 4.11
CA GLU A 44 5.71 2.25 2.81
C GLU A 44 6.29 0.82 2.69
N GLN A 45 7.52 0.60 3.15
CA GLN A 45 8.12 -0.73 3.11
C GLN A 45 7.40 -1.72 4.03
N GLN A 46 6.95 -1.28 5.21
CA GLN A 46 6.17 -2.12 6.12
C GLN A 46 4.86 -2.57 5.48
N ILE A 47 4.11 -1.64 4.86
CA ILE A 47 2.86 -1.95 4.17
C ILE A 47 3.11 -2.89 2.99
N LEU A 48 4.12 -2.62 2.15
CA LEU A 48 4.47 -3.49 1.02
C LEU A 48 4.82 -4.91 1.45
N THR A 49 5.54 -5.06 2.57
CA THR A 49 5.89 -6.37 3.12
C THR A 49 4.63 -7.12 3.55
N MET A 50 3.74 -6.47 4.31
CA MET A 50 2.49 -7.06 4.77
C MET A 50 1.60 -7.50 3.59
N HIS A 51 1.51 -6.67 2.55
CA HIS A 51 0.75 -6.97 1.34
C HIS A 51 1.33 -8.11 0.50
N ASN A 52 2.66 -8.17 0.35
CA ASN A 52 3.31 -9.26 -0.35
C ASN A 52 3.06 -10.60 0.34
N VAL A 53 3.13 -10.65 1.68
CA VAL A 53 2.83 -11.86 2.44
C VAL A 53 1.37 -12.28 2.27
N MET A 54 0.42 -11.35 2.38
CA MET A 54 -1.01 -11.65 2.17
C MET A 54 -1.30 -12.16 0.75
N LYS A 55 -0.66 -11.56 -0.26
CA LYS A 55 -0.79 -12.00 -1.65
C LYS A 55 -0.19 -13.38 -1.87
N GLN A 56 0.95 -13.66 -1.24
CA GLN A 56 1.59 -14.97 -1.29
C GLN A 56 0.71 -16.03 -0.62
N TRP A 57 0.12 -15.75 0.54
CA TRP A 57 -0.83 -16.65 1.22
C TRP A 57 -2.04 -16.99 0.34
N ARG A 58 -2.67 -16.00 -0.29
CA ARG A 58 -3.78 -16.25 -1.23
C ARG A 58 -3.37 -17.13 -2.42
N ASN A 59 -2.14 -17.00 -2.89
CA ASN A 59 -1.61 -17.85 -3.96
C ASN A 59 -1.28 -19.28 -3.49
N TYR A 60 -0.96 -19.47 -2.20
CA TYR A 60 -0.79 -20.79 -1.60
C TYR A 60 -2.14 -21.51 -1.44
N GLU A 61 -3.19 -20.83 -0.96
CA GLU A 61 -4.55 -21.40 -0.89
C GLU A 61 -5.09 -21.78 -2.28
N ALA A 62 -4.71 -21.07 -3.34
CA ALA A 62 -5.08 -21.42 -4.72
C ALA A 62 -4.30 -22.62 -5.29
N SER A 63 -3.16 -22.99 -4.68
CA SER A 63 -2.32 -24.11 -5.12
C SER A 63 -2.59 -25.41 -4.36
N ASP A 64 -3.24 -25.32 -3.19
CA ASP A 64 -3.60 -26.43 -2.31
C ASP A 64 -5.10 -26.38 -1.92
N GLU A 65 -6.01 -26.66 -2.85
CA GLU A 65 -7.28 -27.34 -2.49
C GLU A 65 -8.08 -27.85 -3.72
N PRO A 66 -8.51 -29.12 -3.78
CA PRO A 66 -9.83 -29.40 -4.33
C PRO A 66 -10.90 -29.03 -3.28
N ALA A 67 -11.47 -27.83 -3.43
CA ALA A 67 -12.68 -27.27 -2.77
C ALA A 67 -12.59 -27.00 -1.26
N SER A 68 -12.80 -25.77 -0.79
CA SER A 68 -14.13 -25.22 -0.45
C SER A 68 -14.00 -23.97 0.43
N GLY A 69 -14.63 -22.84 0.05
CA GLY A 69 -14.87 -21.78 1.04
C GLY A 69 -15.13 -20.39 0.51
N LYS A 70 -16.28 -20.20 -0.13
CA LYS A 70 -16.84 -18.88 -0.47
C LYS A 70 -17.87 -18.48 0.60
N PRO A 71 -17.88 -17.21 1.03
CA PRO A 71 -19.13 -16.51 1.31
C PRO A 71 -19.53 -15.63 0.12
#